data_AF-A0A1Q5UCD4-F1
#
_entry.id   AF-A0A1Q5UCD4-F1
#
_cell.length_a   1.000
_cell.length_b   1.000
_cell.length_c   1.000
_cell.angle_alpha   90.00
_cell.angle_beta   90.00
_cell.angle_gamma   90.00
#
_symmetry.space_group_name_H-M   'P 1'
#
loop_
_entity.id
_entity.type
_entity.pdbx_description
1 polymer ?
#
loop_
_entity_poly.entity_id
_entity_poly.type
_entity_poly.pdbx_seq_one_letter_code
_entity_poly.pdbx_strand_id
1 'polypeptide(L)'
;MSGIKTWTSLSSLVDAKELKRMSWVSLFRPTWQTGYLLSHHTFTSDTTSRSPIHPLGIDLPWTPADADISAAVVISLSAAGKTARAFAYHMFWRNAAKEGPIWFLQISQTPELLESVPRILGTDIPTKAVRYDLVGGSAELIEGLDPKRIVLVDFGGRAGTLAQLIESIKSHSALGEVQTTIIHVGSEQNVYSADEIKGNCQTMQTVGEVQFNTCGVRDAVIE
;
A
#
# COMPACT_ATOMS: atom_id res chain seq x y z
N MET A 1 20.23 -39.78 29.26
CA MET A 1 21.09 -38.88 28.47
C MET A 1 20.37 -38.56 27.17
N SER A 2 19.66 -37.43 27.11
CA SER A 2 18.94 -36.99 25.91
C SER A 2 19.94 -36.39 24.91
N GLY A 3 20.08 -37.01 23.74
CA GLY A 3 20.91 -36.49 22.67
C GLY A 3 20.44 -35.11 22.24
N ILE A 4 21.35 -34.13 22.26
CA ILE A 4 21.11 -32.80 21.72
C ILE A 4 20.94 -32.96 20.22
N LYS A 5 19.72 -32.74 19.70
CA LYS A 5 19.49 -32.59 18.26
C LYS A 5 20.18 -31.30 17.81
N THR A 6 21.33 -31.43 17.15
CA THR A 6 21.97 -30.31 16.46
C THR A 6 21.14 -29.96 15.23
N TRP A 7 20.62 -28.74 15.20
CA TRP A 7 19.92 -28.21 14.03
C TRP A 7 20.90 -27.99 12.89
N THR A 8 20.67 -28.62 11.75
CA THR A 8 21.44 -28.38 10.53
C THR A 8 21.17 -26.96 10.04
N SER A 9 22.22 -26.16 9.90
CA SER A 9 22.09 -24.80 9.37
C SER A 9 21.76 -24.81 7.87
N LEU A 10 21.02 -23.81 7.38
CA LEU A 10 20.77 -23.67 5.95
C LEU A 10 22.08 -23.57 5.16
N SER A 11 23.09 -22.88 5.71
CA SER A 11 24.43 -22.74 5.13
C SER A 11 25.19 -24.05 4.96
N SER A 12 24.83 -25.11 5.68
CA SER A 12 25.43 -26.44 5.51
C SER A 12 24.73 -27.30 4.44
N LEU A 13 23.62 -26.82 3.88
CA LEU A 13 22.80 -27.55 2.91
C LEU A 13 22.91 -27.01 1.48
N VAL A 14 23.49 -25.83 1.29
CA VAL A 14 23.60 -25.16 -0.01
C VAL A 14 24.96 -24.51 -0.16
N ASP A 15 25.41 -24.31 -1.40
CA ASP A 15 26.65 -23.56 -1.66
C ASP A 15 26.49 -22.06 -1.35
N ALA A 16 27.61 -21.33 -1.31
CA ALA A 16 27.63 -19.91 -0.96
C ALA A 16 26.88 -19.02 -1.96
N LYS A 17 26.84 -19.39 -3.25
CA LYS A 17 26.14 -18.63 -4.29
C LYS A 17 24.63 -18.76 -4.09
N GLU A 18 24.17 -19.97 -3.83
CA GLU A 18 22.76 -20.25 -3.56
C GLU A 18 22.32 -19.63 -2.24
N LEU A 19 23.13 -19.73 -1.19
CA LEU A 19 22.86 -19.05 0.09
C LEU A 19 22.66 -17.55 -0.12
N LYS A 20 23.58 -16.90 -0.86
CA LYS A 20 23.47 -15.47 -1.19
C LYS A 20 22.18 -15.18 -1.96
N ARG A 21 21.86 -15.97 -2.99
CA ARG A 21 20.61 -15.82 -3.76
C ARG A 21 19.39 -15.93 -2.85
N MET A 22 19.33 -16.95 -1.99
CA MET A 22 18.24 -17.16 -1.03
C MET A 22 18.11 -15.98 -0.06
N SER A 23 19.23 -15.43 0.44
CA SER A 23 19.21 -14.23 1.28
C SER A 23 18.64 -13.00 0.58
N TRP A 24 19.01 -12.77 -0.69
CA TRP A 24 18.43 -11.68 -1.47
C TRP A 24 16.94 -11.90 -1.72
N VAL A 25 16.56 -13.12 -2.11
CA VAL A 25 15.16 -13.44 -2.37
C VAL A 25 14.32 -13.31 -1.10
N SER A 26 14.76 -13.83 0.03
CA SER A 26 13.99 -13.74 1.28
C SER A 26 13.84 -12.31 1.78
N LEU A 27 14.85 -11.46 1.58
CA LEU A 27 14.83 -10.07 2.03
C LEU A 27 13.97 -9.17 1.14
N PHE A 28 14.01 -9.35 -0.18
CA PHE A 28 13.38 -8.41 -1.12
C PHE A 28 12.09 -8.91 -1.72
N ARG A 29 11.99 -10.22 -2.02
CA ARG A 29 10.83 -10.75 -2.74
C ARG A 29 9.51 -10.50 -2.02
N PRO A 30 9.36 -10.71 -0.71
CA PRO A 30 8.06 -10.47 -0.04
C PRO A 30 7.60 -9.02 -0.20
N THR A 31 8.49 -8.07 0.05
CA THR A 31 8.19 -6.63 -0.06
C THR A 31 7.82 -6.22 -1.48
N TRP A 32 8.62 -6.63 -2.47
CA TRP A 32 8.38 -6.30 -3.87
C TRP A 32 7.11 -6.98 -4.40
N GLN A 33 6.86 -8.22 -3.98
CA GLN A 33 5.67 -8.97 -4.32
C GLN A 33 4.40 -8.30 -3.79
N THR A 34 4.40 -7.80 -2.55
CA THR A 34 3.26 -7.04 -2.01
C THR A 34 2.91 -5.84 -2.88
N GLY A 35 3.90 -5.00 -3.23
CA GLY A 35 3.68 -3.84 -4.09
C GLY A 35 3.20 -4.23 -5.49
N TYR A 36 3.78 -5.29 -6.06
CA TYR A 36 3.39 -5.82 -7.36
C TYR A 36 1.93 -6.29 -7.36
N LEU A 37 1.53 -7.12 -6.40
CA LEU A 37 0.19 -7.70 -6.31
C LEU A 37 -0.86 -6.61 -6.07
N LEU A 38 -0.58 -5.68 -5.15
CA LEU A 38 -1.48 -4.58 -4.86
C LEU A 38 -1.72 -3.71 -6.11
N SER A 39 -0.66 -3.42 -6.88
CA SER A 39 -0.80 -2.70 -8.14
C SER A 39 -1.51 -3.56 -9.22
N HIS A 40 -0.97 -4.72 -9.57
CA HIS A 40 -1.32 -5.41 -10.81
C HIS A 40 -2.54 -6.33 -10.71
N HIS A 41 -2.99 -6.65 -9.50
CA HIS A 41 -4.10 -7.59 -9.28
C HIS A 41 -5.23 -6.97 -8.46
N THR A 42 -4.93 -6.23 -7.40
CA THR A 42 -5.97 -5.53 -6.64
C THR A 42 -6.41 -4.26 -7.34
N PHE A 43 -5.49 -3.42 -7.81
CA PHE A 43 -5.81 -2.21 -8.57
C PHE A 43 -5.53 -2.37 -10.07
N THR A 44 -5.92 -3.51 -10.65
CA THR A 44 -5.68 -3.79 -12.07
C THR A 44 -6.47 -2.84 -12.97
N SER A 45 -5.78 -2.27 -13.98
CA SER A 45 -6.41 -1.55 -15.09
C SER A 45 -6.85 -2.48 -16.22
N ASP A 46 -6.21 -3.65 -16.33
CA ASP A 46 -6.51 -4.65 -17.35
C ASP A 46 -7.52 -5.66 -16.82
N THR A 47 -8.78 -5.23 -16.79
CA THR A 47 -9.91 -6.05 -16.37
C THR A 47 -10.34 -7.05 -17.45
N THR A 48 -9.78 -6.92 -18.67
CA THR A 48 -10.05 -7.82 -19.79
C THR A 48 -9.21 -9.09 -19.74
N SER A 49 -7.95 -9.00 -19.30
CA SER A 49 -7.07 -10.17 -19.16
C SER A 49 -7.03 -10.72 -17.73
N ARG A 50 -7.44 -9.93 -16.73
CA ARG A 50 -7.37 -10.30 -15.30
C ARG A 50 -8.60 -9.82 -14.55
N SER A 51 -9.27 -10.75 -13.87
CA SER A 51 -10.25 -10.38 -12.85
C SER A 51 -9.55 -9.69 -11.68
N PRO A 52 -10.05 -8.55 -11.19
CA PRO A 52 -9.52 -7.94 -9.99
C PRO A 52 -9.63 -8.87 -8.78
N ILE A 53 -8.63 -8.82 -7.90
CA ILE A 53 -8.58 -9.66 -6.70
C ILE A 53 -8.81 -8.80 -5.47
N HIS A 54 -9.79 -9.20 -4.66
CA HIS A 54 -10.08 -8.56 -3.37
C HIS A 54 -8.81 -8.44 -2.52
N PRO A 55 -8.58 -7.34 -1.77
CA PRO A 55 -7.34 -7.14 -0.99
C PRO A 55 -6.97 -8.28 -0.03
N LEU A 56 -7.97 -9.01 0.49
CA LEU A 56 -7.76 -10.21 1.32
C LEU A 56 -7.36 -11.48 0.55
N GLY A 57 -7.55 -11.49 -0.78
CA GLY A 57 -7.34 -12.66 -1.64
C GLY A 57 -8.31 -13.80 -1.39
N ILE A 58 -9.56 -13.45 -1.07
CA ILE A 58 -10.67 -14.39 -0.90
C ILE A 58 -11.76 -14.05 -1.90
N ASP A 59 -12.69 -14.98 -2.11
CA ASP A 59 -13.82 -14.82 -3.03
C ASP A 59 -14.90 -13.88 -2.42
N LEU A 60 -14.53 -12.61 -2.31
CA LEU A 60 -15.43 -11.50 -2.00
C LEU A 60 -15.47 -10.52 -3.16
N PRO A 61 -16.57 -9.77 -3.33
CA PRO A 61 -16.69 -8.80 -4.42
C PRO A 61 -15.56 -7.78 -4.39
N TRP A 62 -14.80 -7.72 -5.49
CA TRP A 62 -13.88 -6.65 -5.81
C TRP A 62 -14.01 -6.36 -7.29
N THR A 63 -14.85 -5.38 -7.60
CA THR A 63 -15.29 -5.15 -8.98
C THR A 63 -14.22 -4.42 -9.79
N PRO A 64 -14.33 -4.41 -11.14
CA PRO A 64 -13.55 -3.51 -11.98
C PRO A 64 -13.55 -2.05 -11.51
N ALA A 65 -14.68 -1.55 -10.98
CA ALA A 65 -14.78 -0.20 -10.44
C ALA A 65 -13.99 -0.03 -9.12
N ASP A 66 -13.95 -1.06 -8.27
CA ASP A 66 -13.14 -1.06 -7.05
C ASP A 66 -11.63 -1.13 -7.35
N ALA A 67 -11.26 -1.73 -8.48
CA ALA A 67 -9.88 -1.87 -8.93
C ALA A 67 -9.37 -0.65 -9.72
N ASP A 68 -10.26 0.07 -10.40
CA ASP A 68 -9.89 1.22 -11.21
C ASP A 68 -9.49 2.41 -10.33
N ILE A 69 -8.30 2.92 -10.60
CA ILE A 69 -7.71 4.08 -9.94
C ILE A 69 -7.45 5.23 -10.93
N SER A 70 -7.85 5.11 -12.19
CA SER A 70 -7.54 6.08 -13.26
C SER A 70 -8.11 7.48 -13.00
N ALA A 71 -9.24 7.57 -12.29
CA ALA A 71 -9.87 8.82 -11.86
C ALA A 71 -9.66 9.11 -10.35
N ALA A 72 -8.72 8.41 -9.71
CA ALA A 72 -8.52 8.47 -8.27
C ALA A 72 -7.29 9.29 -7.88
N VAL A 73 -7.38 9.94 -6.72
CA VAL A 73 -6.19 10.35 -5.97
C VAL A 73 -5.79 9.19 -5.07
N VAL A 74 -4.56 8.71 -5.24
CA VAL A 74 -3.99 7.65 -4.40
C VAL A 74 -3.10 8.29 -3.34
N ILE A 75 -3.27 7.90 -2.08
CA ILE A 75 -2.52 8.40 -0.94
C ILE A 75 -1.80 7.23 -0.27
N SER A 76 -0.48 7.29 -0.17
CA SER A 76 0.36 6.28 0.47
C SER A 76 0.88 6.80 1.81
N LEU A 77 0.48 6.19 2.92
CA LEU A 77 1.03 6.48 4.25
C LEU A 77 2.29 5.66 4.50
N SER A 78 3.20 6.17 5.34
CA SER A 78 4.51 5.54 5.56
C SER A 78 5.30 5.35 4.26
N ALA A 79 5.22 6.34 3.36
CA ALA A 79 5.67 6.21 1.97
C ALA A 79 7.16 5.89 1.78
N ALA A 80 8.01 6.18 2.77
CA ALA A 80 9.44 5.81 2.74
C ALA A 80 9.71 4.36 3.18
N GLY A 81 8.71 3.66 3.71
CA GLY A 81 8.78 2.26 4.09
C GLY A 81 9.02 1.34 2.90
N LYS A 82 9.62 0.16 3.15
CA LYS A 82 10.02 -0.78 2.09
C LYS A 82 8.83 -1.20 1.22
N THR A 83 7.71 -1.54 1.84
CA THR A 83 6.49 -1.99 1.15
C THR A 83 5.83 -0.86 0.37
N ALA A 84 5.72 0.33 0.97
CA ALA A 84 5.18 1.51 0.31
C ALA A 84 6.02 1.93 -0.91
N ARG A 85 7.35 1.85 -0.81
CA ARG A 85 8.28 2.09 -1.92
C ARG A 85 8.12 1.09 -3.06
N ALA A 86 7.90 -0.19 -2.74
CA ALA A 86 7.63 -1.20 -3.76
C ALA A 86 6.30 -0.92 -4.48
N PHE A 87 5.26 -0.56 -3.74
CA PHE A 87 3.98 -0.16 -4.33
C PHE A 87 4.13 1.09 -5.21
N ALA A 88 4.79 2.14 -4.70
CA ALA A 88 5.08 3.37 -5.44
C ALA A 88 5.84 3.11 -6.73
N TYR A 89 6.87 2.25 -6.70
CA TYR A 89 7.60 1.84 -7.91
C TYR A 89 6.63 1.30 -8.96
N HIS A 90 5.74 0.37 -8.61
CA HIS A 90 4.78 -0.19 -9.56
C HIS A 90 3.72 0.82 -10.02
N MET A 91 3.33 1.79 -9.19
CA MET A 91 2.49 2.92 -9.61
C MET A 91 3.18 3.78 -10.67
N PHE A 92 4.47 4.09 -10.50
CA PHE A 92 5.21 4.95 -11.42
C PHE A 92 5.45 4.34 -12.81
N TRP A 93 5.33 3.02 -12.95
CA TRP A 93 5.40 2.34 -14.25
C TRP A 93 4.06 2.32 -15.01
N ARG A 94 2.99 2.86 -14.43
CA ARG A 94 1.70 2.96 -15.11
C ARG A 94 1.69 4.09 -16.11
N ASN A 95 0.87 3.94 -17.16
CA ASN A 95 0.56 5.04 -18.05
C ASN A 95 -0.42 6.00 -17.37
N ALA A 96 0.03 7.23 -17.08
CA ALA A 96 -0.78 8.25 -16.40
C ALA A 96 -2.10 8.58 -17.12
N ALA A 97 -2.13 8.53 -18.45
CA ALA A 97 -3.30 8.89 -19.23
C ALA A 97 -4.35 7.77 -19.32
N LYS A 98 -4.03 6.55 -18.89
CA LYS A 98 -4.88 5.37 -19.09
C LYS A 98 -5.17 4.57 -17.82
N GLU A 99 -4.15 4.37 -16.98
CA GLU A 99 -4.16 3.33 -15.93
C GLU A 99 -3.69 3.83 -14.58
N GLY A 100 -2.97 4.96 -14.57
CA GLY A 100 -2.42 5.56 -13.38
C GLY A 100 -3.41 6.51 -12.70
N PRO A 101 -3.22 6.79 -11.41
CA PRO A 101 -4.02 7.80 -10.73
C PRO A 101 -3.80 9.19 -11.29
N ILE A 102 -4.82 10.05 -11.17
CA ILE A 102 -4.70 11.47 -11.54
C ILE A 102 -3.66 12.17 -10.67
N TRP A 103 -3.43 11.66 -9.46
CA TRP A 103 -2.39 12.13 -8.56
C TRP A 103 -2.01 11.09 -7.52
N PHE A 104 -0.73 11.07 -7.15
CA PHE A 104 -0.18 10.18 -6.13
C PHE A 104 0.48 10.96 -4.99
N LEU A 105 -0.18 11.02 -3.84
CA LEU A 105 0.31 11.66 -2.62
C LEU A 105 1.08 10.67 -1.75
N GLN A 106 2.30 11.02 -1.38
CA GLN A 106 3.17 10.20 -0.55
C GLN A 106 3.43 10.89 0.79
N ILE A 107 2.94 10.31 1.89
CA ILE A 107 3.07 10.89 3.23
C ILE A 107 4.17 10.15 3.99
N SER A 108 5.17 10.88 4.46
CA SER A 108 6.31 10.31 5.20
C SER A 108 7.00 11.33 6.11
N GLN A 109 7.78 10.86 7.08
CA GLN A 109 8.65 11.72 7.88
C GLN A 109 9.80 12.34 7.06
N THR A 110 10.15 11.73 5.92
CA THR A 110 11.32 12.11 5.08
C THR A 110 10.92 12.25 3.61
N PRO A 111 9.99 13.18 3.27
CA PRO A 111 9.51 13.35 1.90
C PRO A 111 10.63 13.72 0.90
N GLU A 112 11.69 14.38 1.35
CA GLU A 112 12.85 14.74 0.54
C GLU A 112 13.53 13.52 -0.12
N LEU A 113 13.42 12.34 0.49
CA LEU A 113 13.94 11.08 -0.07
C LEU A 113 13.04 10.51 -1.18
N LEU A 114 11.82 11.02 -1.33
CA LEU A 114 10.81 10.55 -2.27
C LEU A 114 10.68 11.48 -3.48
N GLU A 115 10.91 12.78 -3.30
CA GLU A 115 10.72 13.81 -4.33
C GLU A 115 11.53 13.59 -5.62
N SER A 116 12.74 13.01 -5.51
CA SER A 116 13.58 12.75 -6.68
C SER A 116 13.20 11.49 -7.45
N VAL A 117 12.49 10.54 -6.83
CA VAL A 117 12.19 9.21 -7.40
C VAL A 117 11.39 9.29 -8.71
N PRO A 118 10.30 10.09 -8.82
CA PRO A 118 9.52 10.19 -10.05
C PRO A 118 10.36 10.64 -11.24
N ARG A 119 11.23 11.63 -11.02
CA ARG A 119 12.16 12.15 -12.04
C ARG A 119 13.18 11.10 -12.47
N ILE A 120 13.74 10.34 -11.52
CA ILE A 120 14.73 9.27 -11.81
C ILE A 120 14.08 8.16 -12.63
N LEU A 121 12.83 7.81 -12.34
CA LEU A 121 12.08 6.78 -13.06
C LEU A 121 11.47 7.28 -14.37
N GLY A 122 11.45 8.59 -14.62
CA GLY A 122 10.84 9.19 -15.81
C GLY A 122 9.32 8.95 -15.87
N THR A 123 8.65 8.96 -14.72
CA THR A 123 7.20 8.74 -14.66
C THR A 123 6.42 10.00 -15.04
N ASP A 124 5.30 9.82 -15.73
CA ASP A 124 4.36 10.88 -16.04
C ASP A 124 3.26 11.04 -14.97
N ILE A 125 3.26 10.19 -13.93
CA ILE A 125 2.28 10.25 -12.84
C ILE A 125 2.53 11.49 -11.98
N PRO A 126 1.57 12.43 -11.92
CA PRO A 126 1.68 13.58 -11.02
C PRO A 126 1.78 13.11 -9.56
N THR A 127 2.78 13.60 -8.83
CA THR A 127 3.00 13.14 -7.45
C THR A 127 3.62 14.22 -6.59
N LYS A 128 3.35 14.13 -5.29
CA LYS A 128 3.92 15.00 -4.26
C LYS A 128 4.23 14.17 -3.04
N ALA A 129 5.34 14.49 -2.39
CA ALA A 129 5.64 13.96 -1.07
C ALA A 129 5.39 15.04 -0.02
N VAL A 130 4.79 14.68 1.11
CA VAL A 130 4.52 15.59 2.22
C VAL A 130 4.90 14.97 3.55
N ARG A 131 5.18 15.83 4.52
CA ARG A 131 5.44 15.43 5.89
C ARG A 131 4.15 15.11 6.64
N TYR A 132 4.22 14.27 7.67
CA TYR A 132 3.07 13.93 8.52
C TYR A 132 2.43 15.14 9.21
N ASP A 133 3.23 16.13 9.61
CA ASP A 133 2.76 17.39 10.23
C ASP A 133 1.97 18.30 9.26
N LEU A 134 2.05 18.03 7.95
CA LEU A 134 1.36 18.77 6.90
C LEU A 134 0.11 18.03 6.37
N VAL A 135 -0.26 16.89 6.97
CA VAL A 135 -1.42 16.08 6.54
C VAL A 135 -2.71 16.88 6.57
N GLY A 136 -2.88 17.79 7.54
CA GLY A 136 -4.08 18.61 7.68
C GLY A 136 -4.39 19.50 6.48
N GLY A 137 -3.39 19.85 5.66
CA GLY A 137 -3.58 20.61 4.41
C GLY A 137 -3.75 19.75 3.15
N SER A 138 -3.98 18.44 3.31
CA SER A 138 -4.08 17.52 2.17
C SER A 138 -5.43 17.66 1.45
N ALA A 139 -6.51 18.00 2.16
CA ALA A 139 -7.84 18.12 1.56
C ALA A 139 -7.88 19.22 0.49
N GLU A 140 -7.26 20.38 0.73
CA GLU A 140 -7.19 21.49 -0.21
C GLU A 140 -6.36 21.13 -1.45
N LEU A 141 -5.30 20.34 -1.28
CA LEU A 141 -4.50 19.82 -2.38
C LEU A 141 -5.30 18.83 -3.24
N ILE A 142 -6.15 18.01 -2.60
CA ILE A 142 -6.97 16.99 -3.25
C ILE A 142 -8.16 17.62 -3.97
N GLU A 143 -8.80 18.64 -3.37
CA GLU A 143 -9.94 19.36 -3.96
C GLU A 143 -9.61 19.90 -5.35
N GLY A 144 -8.46 20.54 -5.51
CA GLY A 144 -8.04 21.14 -6.79
C GLY A 144 -7.87 20.15 -7.94
N LEU A 145 -7.95 18.84 -7.68
CA LEU A 145 -7.81 17.76 -8.65
C LEU A 145 -9.14 17.17 -9.13
N ASP A 146 -10.28 17.53 -8.51
CA ASP A 146 -11.62 16.95 -8.79
C ASP A 146 -11.64 15.40 -8.88
N PRO A 147 -11.14 14.67 -7.85
CA PRO A 147 -11.13 13.22 -7.88
C PRO A 147 -12.54 12.64 -7.88
N LYS A 148 -12.75 11.56 -8.65
CA LYS A 148 -13.97 10.75 -8.53
C LYS A 148 -13.87 9.72 -7.42
N ARG A 149 -12.65 9.45 -6.95
CA ARG A 149 -12.36 8.51 -5.88
C ARG A 149 -11.08 8.89 -5.14
N ILE A 150 -11.02 8.54 -3.86
CA ILE A 150 -9.80 8.61 -3.05
C ILE A 150 -9.45 7.19 -2.60
N VAL A 151 -8.20 6.79 -2.81
CA VAL A 151 -7.68 5.50 -2.37
C VAL A 151 -6.55 5.75 -1.39
N LEU A 152 -6.77 5.43 -0.12
CA LEU A 152 -5.73 5.47 0.90
C LEU A 152 -5.12 4.08 1.03
N VAL A 153 -3.79 4.02 1.06
CA VAL A 153 -3.06 2.79 1.33
C VAL A 153 -2.16 3.04 2.53
N ASP A 154 -2.51 2.42 3.65
CA ASP A 154 -1.78 2.54 4.90
C ASP A 154 -0.74 1.42 5.02
N PHE A 155 0.54 1.77 4.95
CA PHE A 155 1.66 0.83 5.15
C PHE A 155 2.23 0.88 6.58
N GLY A 156 1.40 1.20 7.57
CA GLY A 156 1.82 1.44 8.95
C GLY A 156 2.29 2.88 9.13
N GLY A 157 1.44 3.84 8.75
CA GLY A 157 1.59 5.26 9.05
C GLY A 157 1.63 5.51 10.56
N ARG A 158 2.13 6.68 10.96
CA ARG A 158 2.18 7.04 12.38
C ARG A 158 0.77 7.13 12.97
N ALA A 159 0.63 6.69 14.22
CA ALA A 159 -0.60 6.80 14.99
C ALA A 159 -1.33 8.14 14.78
N GLY A 160 -2.63 8.07 14.49
CA GLY A 160 -3.50 9.24 14.27
C GLY A 160 -3.47 9.84 12.86
N THR A 161 -2.46 9.55 12.03
CA THR A 161 -2.36 10.13 10.68
C THR A 161 -3.56 9.78 9.80
N LEU A 162 -3.93 8.49 9.76
CA LEU A 162 -5.04 8.01 8.95
C LEU A 162 -6.36 8.65 9.40
N ALA A 163 -6.61 8.67 10.72
CA ALA A 163 -7.80 9.28 11.29
C ALA A 163 -7.91 10.77 10.95
N GLN A 164 -6.81 11.53 11.11
CA GLN A 164 -6.75 12.95 10.76
C GLN A 164 -7.04 13.18 9.28
N LEU A 165 -6.50 12.33 8.39
CA LEU A 165 -6.71 12.45 6.96
C LEU A 165 -8.16 12.12 6.56
N ILE A 166 -8.74 11.08 7.15
CA ILE A 166 -10.16 10.73 6.94
C ILE A 166 -11.06 11.86 7.44
N GLU A 167 -10.81 12.39 8.63
CA GLU A 167 -11.57 13.51 9.19
C GLU A 167 -11.46 14.75 8.30
N SER A 168 -10.26 15.09 7.82
CA SER A 168 -10.02 16.19 6.89
C SER A 168 -10.78 16.01 5.57
N ILE A 169 -10.75 14.80 4.97
CA ILE A 169 -11.49 14.50 3.74
C ILE A 169 -13.00 14.56 3.97
N LYS A 170 -13.50 13.95 5.05
CA LYS A 170 -14.94 13.83 5.34
C LYS A 170 -15.60 15.12 5.77
N SER A 171 -14.86 16.00 6.45
CA SER A 171 -15.34 17.33 6.84
C SER A 171 -15.27 18.35 5.70
N HIS A 172 -14.55 18.06 4.61
CA HIS A 172 -14.40 18.97 3.49
C HIS A 172 -15.65 18.96 2.58
N SER A 173 -16.19 20.14 2.26
CA SER A 173 -17.46 20.27 1.52
C SER A 173 -17.44 19.63 0.12
N ALA A 174 -16.29 19.69 -0.57
CA ALA A 174 -16.14 19.12 -1.91
C ALA A 174 -15.75 17.62 -1.91
N LEU A 175 -15.16 17.11 -0.83
CA LEU A 175 -14.57 15.76 -0.80
C LEU A 175 -15.35 14.77 0.07
N GLY A 176 -16.24 15.24 0.96
CA GLY A 176 -16.93 14.39 1.92
C GLY A 176 -17.77 13.28 1.28
N GLU A 177 -18.34 13.56 0.11
CA GLU A 177 -19.14 12.63 -0.69
C GLU A 177 -18.30 11.77 -1.65
N VAL A 178 -17.02 12.10 -1.87
CA VAL A 178 -16.14 11.33 -2.76
C VAL A 178 -15.91 9.95 -2.16
N GLN A 179 -16.10 8.92 -2.99
CA GLN A 179 -15.90 7.54 -2.57
C GLN A 179 -14.46 7.37 -2.07
N THR A 180 -14.32 6.90 -0.83
CA THR A 180 -13.02 6.71 -0.18
C THR A 180 -12.84 5.23 0.10
N THR A 181 -11.75 4.65 -0.40
CA THR A 181 -11.36 3.26 -0.12
C THR A 181 -10.06 3.28 0.68
N ILE A 182 -10.01 2.53 1.78
CA ILE A 182 -8.83 2.46 2.64
C ILE A 182 -8.31 1.03 2.65
N ILE A 183 -7.06 0.85 2.23
CA ILE A 183 -6.35 -0.42 2.23
C ILE A 183 -5.32 -0.44 3.34
N HIS A 184 -5.44 -1.40 4.26
CA HIS A 184 -4.52 -1.58 5.37
C HIS A 184 -3.46 -2.64 5.03
N VAL A 185 -2.20 -2.24 4.88
CA VAL A 185 -1.07 -3.08 4.46
C VAL A 185 -0.06 -3.20 5.61
N GLY A 186 -0.42 -3.99 6.61
CA GLY A 186 0.38 -4.17 7.83
C GLY A 186 0.25 -2.99 8.79
N SER A 187 0.93 -3.05 9.93
CA SER A 187 0.76 -2.06 11.01
C SER A 187 2.07 -1.32 11.31
N GLU A 188 1.95 -0.17 11.99
CA GLU A 188 3.09 0.54 12.56
C GLU A 188 3.92 -0.39 13.47
N GLN A 189 5.24 -0.23 13.44
CA GLN A 189 6.15 -1.00 14.29
C GLN A 189 6.12 -0.44 15.72
N ASN A 190 5.13 -0.85 16.50
CA ASN A 190 5.00 -0.45 17.90
C ASN A 190 4.70 -1.66 18.80
N VAL A 191 4.96 -1.53 20.10
CA VAL A 191 4.53 -2.50 21.11
C VAL A 191 3.11 -2.15 21.51
N TYR A 192 2.16 -3.02 21.15
CA TYR A 192 0.75 -2.84 21.48
C TYR A 192 0.34 -3.70 22.68
N SER A 193 -0.43 -3.10 23.58
CA SER A 193 -1.23 -3.82 24.56
C SER A 193 -2.44 -4.51 23.91
N ALA A 194 -3.04 -5.46 24.61
CA ALA A 194 -4.24 -6.15 24.13
C ALA A 194 -5.41 -5.19 23.89
N ASP A 195 -5.54 -4.16 24.73
CA ASP A 195 -6.60 -3.14 24.61
C ASP A 195 -6.38 -2.25 23.38
N GLU A 196 -5.13 -1.88 23.08
CA GLU A 196 -4.79 -1.14 21.86
C GLU A 196 -5.05 -1.96 20.60
N ILE A 197 -4.72 -3.25 20.59
CA ILE A 197 -5.05 -4.15 19.46
C ILE A 197 -6.56 -4.20 19.25
N LYS A 198 -7.33 -4.38 20.31
CA LYS A 198 -8.79 -4.42 20.24
C LYS A 198 -9.37 -3.09 19.75
N GLY A 199 -8.86 -1.97 20.26
CA GLY A 199 -9.25 -0.63 19.83
C GLY A 199 -8.99 -0.42 18.34
N ASN A 200 -7.80 -0.79 17.86
CA ASN A 200 -7.45 -0.70 16.44
C ASN A 200 -8.40 -1.53 15.57
N CYS A 201 -8.72 -2.77 15.96
CA CYS A 201 -9.68 -3.59 15.23
C CYS A 201 -11.08 -2.94 15.14
N GLN A 202 -11.53 -2.28 16.20
CA GLN A 202 -12.82 -1.56 16.20
C GLN A 202 -12.77 -0.32 15.29
N THR A 203 -11.65 0.41 15.30
CA THR A 203 -11.45 1.55 14.41
C THR A 203 -11.48 1.11 12.95
N MET A 204 -10.72 0.07 12.59
CA MET A 204 -10.68 -0.47 11.23
C MET A 204 -12.09 -0.81 10.71
N GLN A 205 -12.93 -1.44 11.53
CA GLN A 205 -14.32 -1.73 11.18
C GLN A 205 -15.17 -0.46 11.01
N THR A 206 -14.96 0.53 11.88
CA THR A 206 -15.72 1.78 11.88
C THR A 206 -15.41 2.62 10.64
N VAL A 207 -14.14 2.69 10.24
CA VAL A 207 -13.73 3.47 9.06
C VAL A 207 -13.85 2.69 7.75
N GLY A 208 -14.16 1.39 7.80
CA GLY A 208 -14.29 0.54 6.63
C GLY A 208 -12.95 0.19 5.97
N GLU A 209 -11.90 0.01 6.77
CA GLU A 209 -10.59 -0.42 6.28
C GLU A 209 -10.64 -1.86 5.75
N VAL A 210 -10.11 -2.06 4.55
CA VAL A 210 -9.94 -3.38 3.95
C VAL A 210 -8.51 -3.83 4.14
N GLN A 211 -8.31 -4.90 4.91
CA GLN A 211 -6.98 -5.47 5.09
C GLN A 211 -6.46 -6.09 3.79
N PHE A 212 -5.20 -5.79 3.47
CA PHE A 212 -4.47 -6.44 2.39
C PHE A 212 -3.69 -7.65 2.91
N ASN A 213 -3.93 -8.83 2.31
CA ASN A 213 -3.20 -10.05 2.60
C ASN A 213 -2.39 -10.49 1.37
N THR A 214 -1.08 -10.27 1.42
CA THR A 214 -0.18 -10.63 0.31
C THR A 214 -0.23 -12.12 -0.03
N CYS A 215 -0.31 -12.99 0.97
CA CYS A 215 -0.38 -14.43 0.73
C CYS A 215 -1.71 -14.82 0.09
N GLY A 216 -2.82 -14.31 0.62
CA GLY A 216 -4.14 -14.56 0.03
C GLY A 216 -4.20 -14.12 -1.43
N VAL A 217 -3.79 -12.88 -1.73
CA VAL A 217 -3.82 -12.37 -3.10
C VAL A 217 -2.89 -13.17 -4.00
N ARG A 218 -1.70 -13.56 -3.52
CA ARG A 218 -0.79 -14.42 -4.30
C ARG A 218 -1.44 -15.76 -4.63
N ASP A 219 -2.07 -16.39 -3.65
CA ASP A 219 -2.64 -17.73 -3.83
C ASP A 219 -3.81 -17.65 -4.83
N ALA A 220 -4.64 -16.60 -4.75
CA ALA A 220 -5.70 -16.30 -5.72
C ALA A 220 -5.19 -15.95 -7.15
N VAL A 221 -3.91 -15.61 -7.33
CA VAL A 221 -3.30 -15.41 -8.67
C VAL A 221 -2.85 -16.73 -9.29
N ILE A 222 -2.54 -17.74 -8.46
CA ILE A 222 -2.01 -19.02 -8.92
C ILE A 222 -3.13 -20.00 -9.27
N GLU A 223 -4.29 -19.89 -8.59
CA GLU A 223 -5.52 -20.64 -8.87
C GLU A 223 -6.15 -20.25 -10.22
#